data_AF-A0A7H0GZP3-F1
#
_entry.id   AF-A0A7H0GZP3-F1
#
_cell.length_a   1.000
_cell.length_b   1.000
_cell.length_c   1.000
_cell.angle_alpha   90.00
_cell.angle_beta   90.00
_cell.angle_gamma   90.00
#
_symmetry.space_group_name_H-M   'P 1'
#
loop_
_entity.id
_entity.type
_entity.pdbx_description
1 polymer ?
#
loop_
_entity_poly.entity_id
_entity_poly.type
_entity_poly.pdbx_seq_one_letter_code
_entity_poly.pdbx_strand_id
1 'polypeptide(L)'
;MERVRQNIRNLTAPAMHGRGYVRQGDQKAAHYLRQRFRQLKLQPLAPDFTQPFPLDINTFPGNLRLQAGGQSLRPGVDFIAEPASGGGRVSGSILVLDTLIFTNETAGQRWLEQRLGAKLWSCASAMRTACSLSPTPSPNILTRPLPA
;
A
#
# COMPACT_ATOMS: atom_id res chain seq x y z
N MET A 1 4.23 -25.53 -22.70
CA MET A 1 4.11 -24.51 -21.61
C MET A 1 2.92 -24.74 -20.66
N GLU A 2 2.29 -25.92 -20.61
CA GLU A 2 1.05 -26.11 -19.83
C GLU A 2 1.24 -25.99 -18.30
N ARG A 3 2.34 -26.53 -17.76
CA ARG A 3 2.66 -26.44 -16.32
C ARG A 3 2.80 -25.01 -15.83
N VAL A 4 3.35 -24.12 -16.66
CA VAL A 4 3.49 -22.68 -16.33
C VAL A 4 2.11 -22.04 -16.23
N ARG A 5 1.21 -22.33 -17.18
CA ARG A 5 -0.17 -21.81 -17.14
C ARG A 5 -0.93 -22.30 -15.91
N GLN A 6 -0.79 -23.57 -15.54
CA GLN A 6 -1.41 -24.10 -14.32
C GLN A 6 -0.87 -23.43 -13.05
N ASN A 7 0.45 -23.26 -12.95
CA ASN A 7 1.05 -22.56 -11.81
C ASN A 7 0.54 -21.12 -11.71
N ILE A 8 0.50 -20.39 -12.84
CA ILE A 8 -0.06 -19.03 -12.89
C ILE A 8 -1.52 -19.06 -12.43
N ARG A 9 -2.37 -19.89 -13.05
CA ARG A 9 -3.80 -20.01 -12.68
C ARG A 9 -4.01 -20.23 -11.19
N ASN A 10 -3.22 -21.10 -10.56
CA ASN A 10 -3.35 -21.39 -9.14
C ASN A 10 -2.83 -20.23 -8.26
N LEU A 11 -1.63 -19.72 -8.54
CA LEU A 11 -1.00 -18.66 -7.74
C LEU A 11 -1.69 -17.30 -7.90
N THR A 12 -2.44 -17.09 -8.98
CA THR A 12 -3.25 -15.89 -9.23
C THR A 12 -4.74 -16.11 -8.95
N ALA A 13 -5.14 -17.27 -8.43
CA ALA A 13 -6.54 -17.53 -8.10
C ALA A 13 -7.01 -16.61 -6.96
N PRO A 14 -8.31 -16.22 -6.92
CA PRO A 14 -8.86 -15.40 -5.84
C PRO A 14 -8.60 -15.96 -4.42
N ALA A 15 -8.51 -17.29 -4.29
CA ALA A 15 -8.20 -17.98 -3.03
C ALA A 15 -6.79 -17.68 -2.48
N MET A 16 -5.85 -17.27 -3.33
CA MET A 16 -4.49 -16.87 -2.94
C MET A 16 -4.42 -15.40 -2.47
N HIS A 17 -5.53 -14.65 -2.51
CA HIS A 17 -5.63 -13.27 -2.04
C HIS A 17 -4.50 -12.34 -2.54
N GLY A 18 -4.08 -12.52 -3.79
CA GLY A 18 -3.01 -11.72 -4.38
C GLY A 18 -1.60 -12.01 -3.84
N ARG A 19 -1.44 -13.03 -2.99
CA ARG A 19 -0.17 -13.44 -2.35
C ARG A 19 0.43 -12.39 -1.42
N GLY A 20 -0.40 -11.45 -0.94
CA GLY A 20 -0.04 -10.50 0.10
C GLY A 20 -0.45 -10.98 1.50
N TYR A 21 -0.20 -10.15 2.50
CA TYR A 21 -0.45 -10.48 3.91
C TYR A 21 -1.95 -10.55 4.28
N VAL A 22 -2.82 -9.98 3.44
CA VAL A 22 -4.29 -10.02 3.65
C VAL A 22 -4.78 -11.46 3.58
N ARG A 23 -5.48 -11.91 4.62
CA ARG A 23 -6.03 -13.28 4.73
C ARG A 23 -4.98 -14.37 4.49
N GLN A 24 -3.73 -14.11 4.88
CA GLN A 24 -2.59 -15.03 4.80
C GLN A 24 -2.34 -15.53 3.35
N GLY A 25 -2.51 -14.65 2.35
CA GLY A 25 -2.33 -15.01 0.95
C GLY A 25 -0.90 -15.44 0.62
N ASP A 26 0.08 -14.79 1.22
CA ASP A 26 1.49 -15.14 1.23
C ASP A 26 1.75 -16.56 1.76
N GLN A 27 1.20 -16.90 2.93
CA GLN A 27 1.36 -18.22 3.55
C GLN A 27 0.69 -19.32 2.71
N LYS A 28 -0.49 -19.05 2.14
CA LYS A 28 -1.18 -19.98 1.23
C LYS A 28 -0.33 -20.27 -0.01
N ALA A 29 0.29 -19.25 -0.59
CA ALA A 29 1.18 -19.40 -1.73
C ALA A 29 2.46 -20.17 -1.36
N ALA A 30 3.07 -19.87 -0.20
CA ALA A 30 4.23 -20.60 0.30
C ALA A 30 3.93 -22.08 0.51
N HIS A 31 2.77 -22.39 1.11
CA HIS A 31 2.31 -23.76 1.29
C HIS A 31 2.08 -24.49 -0.05
N TYR A 32 1.45 -23.83 -1.02
CA TYR A 32 1.28 -24.37 -2.37
C TYR A 32 2.65 -24.71 -3.00
N LEU A 33 3.62 -23.80 -2.95
CA LEU A 33 4.95 -24.03 -3.51
C LEU A 33 5.69 -25.18 -2.82
N ARG A 34 5.66 -25.23 -1.48
CA ARG A 34 6.22 -26.33 -0.68
C ARG A 34 5.63 -27.68 -1.11
N GLN A 35 4.31 -27.77 -1.31
CA GLN A 35 3.67 -29.00 -1.79
C GLN A 35 4.13 -29.38 -3.20
N ARG A 36 4.27 -28.41 -4.12
CA ARG A 36 4.77 -28.66 -5.48
C ARG A 36 6.22 -29.15 -5.48
N PHE A 37 7.09 -28.60 -4.63
CA PHE A 37 8.47 -29.07 -4.50
C PHE A 37 8.55 -30.51 -3.96
N ARG A 38 7.70 -30.85 -2.96
CA ARG A 38 7.57 -32.24 -2.47
C ARG A 38 7.13 -33.19 -3.58
N GLN A 39 6.14 -32.81 -4.38
CA GLN A 39 5.65 -33.63 -5.50
C GLN A 39 6.72 -33.84 -6.58
N LEU A 40 7.61 -32.86 -6.76
CA LEU A 40 8.76 -32.97 -7.67
C LEU A 40 9.93 -33.75 -7.06
N LYS A 41 9.82 -34.22 -5.81
CA LYS A 41 10.88 -34.96 -5.09
C LYS A 41 12.21 -34.21 -5.03
N LEU A 42 12.14 -32.88 -4.92
CA LEU A 42 13.33 -32.05 -4.74
C LEU A 42 13.92 -32.28 -3.34
N GLN A 43 15.21 -32.01 -3.18
CA GLN A 43 15.84 -31.97 -1.86
C GLN A 43 15.70 -30.57 -1.27
N PRO A 44 15.29 -30.43 0.01
CA PRO A 44 15.25 -29.14 0.67
C PRO A 44 16.66 -28.65 1.02
N LEU A 45 16.85 -27.32 1.05
CA LEU A 45 18.13 -26.69 1.40
C LEU A 45 18.26 -26.38 2.91
N ALA A 46 17.18 -26.61 3.66
CA ALA A 46 17.07 -26.43 5.10
C ALA A 46 16.24 -27.62 5.65
N PRO A 47 15.89 -27.69 6.94
CA PRO A 47 15.06 -28.78 7.46
C PRO A 47 13.72 -29.00 6.71
N ASP A 48 13.19 -27.98 6.02
CA ASP A 48 12.05 -28.07 5.10
C ASP A 48 12.27 -27.12 3.89
N PHE A 49 11.29 -27.01 2.99
CA PHE A 49 11.28 -26.04 1.88
C PHE A 49 10.97 -24.60 2.30
N THR A 50 11.12 -24.25 3.57
CA THR A 50 10.72 -22.95 4.13
C THR A 50 11.80 -22.39 5.04
N GLN A 51 12.02 -21.09 4.96
CA GLN A 51 12.89 -20.34 5.84
C GLN A 51 12.06 -19.22 6.50
N PRO A 52 11.75 -19.32 7.81
CA PRO A 52 10.99 -18.28 8.50
C PRO A 52 11.86 -17.03 8.72
N PHE A 53 11.24 -15.86 8.59
CA PHE A 53 11.83 -14.57 8.93
C PHE A 53 10.74 -13.63 9.46
N PRO A 54 11.07 -12.70 10.38
CA PRO A 54 10.13 -11.66 10.81
C PRO A 54 9.97 -10.62 9.70
N LEU A 55 8.76 -10.08 9.57
CA LEU A 55 8.47 -9.01 8.63
C LEU A 55 7.51 -8.00 9.25
N ASP A 56 7.96 -6.75 9.34
CA ASP A 56 7.12 -5.64 9.75
C ASP A 56 6.24 -5.21 8.57
N ILE A 57 4.93 -5.35 8.74
CA ILE A 57 3.96 -5.03 7.70
C ILE A 57 3.14 -3.80 8.09
N ASN A 58 3.03 -2.86 7.16
CA ASN A 58 2.11 -1.74 7.29
C ASN A 58 0.70 -2.25 7.03
N THR A 59 -0.17 -2.12 8.02
CA THR A 59 -1.58 -2.46 7.90
C THR A 59 -2.43 -1.24 8.21
N PHE A 60 -3.49 -1.06 7.43
CA PHE A 60 -4.50 -0.02 7.64
C PHE A 60 -5.81 -0.71 8.07
N PRO A 61 -5.92 -1.23 9.31
CA PRO A 61 -7.07 -2.03 9.74
C PRO A 61 -8.35 -1.20 9.92
N GLY A 62 -8.24 0.12 9.92
CA GLY A 62 -9.37 1.05 10.07
C GLY A 62 -10.10 1.34 8.77
N ASN A 63 -11.19 2.11 8.89
CA ASN A 63 -11.96 2.58 7.74
C ASN A 63 -11.19 3.65 6.97
N LEU A 64 -10.73 3.31 5.75
CA LEU A 64 -10.20 4.27 4.79
C LEU A 64 -11.37 4.96 4.07
N ARG A 65 -11.52 6.28 4.28
CA ARG A 65 -12.55 7.10 3.62
C ARG A 65 -11.92 8.35 3.05
N LEU A 66 -12.13 8.58 1.76
CA LEU A 66 -11.72 9.79 1.06
C LEU A 66 -12.90 10.31 0.23
N GLN A 67 -13.16 11.61 0.32
CA GLN A 67 -14.18 12.29 -0.49
C GLN A 67 -13.55 13.53 -1.12
N ALA A 68 -13.74 13.71 -2.42
CA ALA A 68 -13.24 14.86 -3.17
C ALA A 68 -14.29 15.27 -4.20
N GLY A 69 -14.54 16.58 -4.34
CA GLY A 69 -15.53 17.10 -5.30
C GLY A 69 -16.95 16.55 -5.10
N GLY A 70 -17.33 16.23 -3.85
CA GLY A 70 -18.63 15.62 -3.53
C GLY A 70 -18.73 14.11 -3.85
N GLN A 71 -17.68 13.49 -4.39
CA GLN A 71 -17.65 12.07 -4.71
C GLN A 71 -16.89 11.28 -3.64
N SER A 72 -17.43 10.12 -3.27
CA SER A 72 -16.71 9.17 -2.42
C SER A 72 -15.78 8.31 -3.26
N LEU A 73 -14.51 8.25 -2.88
CA LEU A 73 -13.48 7.49 -3.58
C LEU A 73 -13.32 6.12 -2.90
N ARG A 74 -13.10 5.08 -3.70
CA ARG A 74 -12.93 3.69 -3.24
C ARG A 74 -11.45 3.40 -2.97
N PRO A 75 -11.09 2.95 -1.75
CA PRO A 75 -9.74 2.50 -1.45
C PRO A 75 -9.33 1.32 -2.35
N GLY A 76 -8.07 1.29 -2.78
CA GLY A 76 -7.51 0.25 -3.64
C GLY A 76 -7.96 0.30 -5.10
N VAL A 77 -8.86 1.22 -5.46
CA VAL A 77 -9.30 1.44 -6.86
C VAL A 77 -9.05 2.88 -7.27
N ASP A 78 -9.62 3.83 -6.53
CA ASP A 78 -9.54 5.25 -6.86
C ASP A 78 -8.36 5.93 -6.12
N PHE A 79 -7.91 5.35 -5.00
CA PHE A 79 -6.71 5.80 -4.28
C PHE A 79 -6.04 4.66 -3.50
N ILE A 80 -4.75 4.83 -3.19
CA ILE A 80 -3.97 3.93 -2.34
C ILE A 80 -3.34 4.78 -1.23
N ALA A 81 -3.39 4.29 0.01
CA ALA A 81 -2.70 4.92 1.13
C ALA A 81 -1.18 4.68 0.99
N GLU A 82 -0.39 5.74 1.18
CA GLU A 82 1.06 5.61 1.22
C GLU A 82 1.46 4.74 2.42
N PRO A 83 2.36 3.75 2.29
CA PRO A 83 2.74 2.88 3.40
C PRO A 83 3.18 3.60 4.69
N ALA A 84 3.73 4.81 4.58
CA ALA A 84 4.14 5.63 5.72
C ALA A 84 3.01 6.50 6.33
N SER A 85 1.78 6.40 5.82
CA SER A 85 0.65 7.19 6.33
C SER A 85 0.26 6.79 7.75
N GLY A 86 0.10 7.79 8.62
CA GLY A 86 -0.49 7.62 9.95
C GLY A 86 -2.02 7.65 9.93
N GLY A 87 -2.62 7.24 11.05
CA GLY A 87 -4.07 7.39 11.26
C GLY A 87 -4.45 8.85 11.51
N GLY A 88 -5.58 9.29 10.95
CA GLY A 88 -6.09 10.64 11.18
C GLY A 88 -7.38 10.93 10.43
N ARG A 89 -8.00 12.07 10.74
CA ARG A 89 -9.13 12.63 10.00
C ARG A 89 -8.80 14.08 9.67
N VAL A 90 -8.93 14.42 8.40
CA VAL A 90 -8.68 15.78 7.90
C VAL A 90 -9.74 16.15 6.88
N SER A 91 -10.16 17.41 6.89
CA SER A 91 -11.10 18.00 5.96
C SER A 91 -10.65 19.42 5.66
N GLY A 92 -10.68 19.82 4.40
CA GLY A 92 -10.16 21.12 3.99
C GLY A 92 -10.25 21.33 2.48
N SER A 93 -9.86 22.52 2.04
CA SER A 93 -9.72 22.80 0.61
C SER A 93 -8.49 22.11 0.05
N ILE A 94 -8.62 21.64 -1.19
CA ILE A 94 -7.52 21.05 -1.94
C ILE A 94 -6.67 22.18 -2.51
N LEU A 95 -5.39 22.15 -2.21
CA LEU A 95 -4.36 22.98 -2.81
C LEU A 95 -3.64 22.13 -3.87
N VAL A 96 -3.74 22.56 -5.12
CA VAL A 96 -3.14 21.86 -6.26
C VAL A 96 -1.69 22.33 -6.39
N LEU A 97 -0.77 21.36 -6.44
CA LEU A 97 0.62 21.58 -6.79
C LEU A 97 0.74 21.47 -8.32
N ASP A 98 0.94 22.62 -8.95
CA ASP A 98 1.24 22.72 -10.39
C ASP A 98 2.75 22.66 -10.60
N THR A 99 3.22 22.03 -11.67
CA THR A 99 4.64 22.03 -12.05
C THR A 99 5.23 23.44 -12.13
N LEU A 100 4.42 24.45 -12.49
CA LEU A 100 4.83 25.85 -12.56
C LEU A 100 5.40 26.40 -11.24
N ILE A 101 4.96 25.88 -10.08
CA ILE A 101 5.50 26.33 -8.77
C ILE A 101 6.97 25.91 -8.58
N PHE A 102 7.41 24.88 -9.29
CA PHE A 102 8.78 24.35 -9.21
C PHE A 102 9.69 24.91 -10.32
N THR A 103 9.13 25.38 -11.42
CA THR A 103 9.91 25.87 -12.58
C THR A 103 9.99 27.39 -12.66
N ASN A 104 9.04 28.12 -12.06
CA ASN A 104 9.00 29.57 -12.08
C ASN A 104 9.16 30.13 -10.66
N GLU A 105 10.24 30.88 -10.44
CA GLU A 105 10.58 31.43 -9.13
C GLU A 105 9.49 32.36 -8.57
N THR A 106 8.92 33.24 -9.40
CA THR A 106 7.86 34.16 -8.97
C THR A 106 6.58 33.41 -8.59
N ALA A 107 6.23 32.36 -9.34
CA ALA A 107 5.09 31.51 -9.01
C ALA A 107 5.34 30.70 -7.72
N GLY A 108 6.57 30.19 -7.53
CA GLY A 108 6.99 29.50 -6.32
C GLY A 108 6.96 30.40 -5.08
N GLN A 109 7.47 31.63 -5.17
CA GLN A 109 7.43 32.59 -4.06
C GLN A 109 6.00 32.95 -3.66
N ARG A 110 5.12 33.25 -4.63
CA ARG A 110 3.69 33.49 -4.35
C ARG A 110 2.98 32.29 -3.74
N TRP A 111 3.43 31.08 -4.05
CA TRP A 111 2.88 29.86 -3.47
C TRP A 111 3.31 29.69 -2.00
N LEU A 112 4.58 29.98 -1.68
CA LEU A 112 5.14 29.90 -0.32
C LEU A 112 4.52 30.91 0.65
N GLU A 113 4.11 32.08 0.17
CA GLU A 113 3.46 33.12 0.98
C GLU A 113 2.05 32.75 1.46
N GLN A 114 1.45 31.69 0.92
CA GLN A 114 0.10 31.28 1.27
C GLN A 114 0.04 30.60 2.64
N ARG A 115 -1.02 30.88 3.41
CA ARG A 115 -1.30 30.10 4.62
C ARG A 115 -1.68 28.66 4.26
N LEU A 116 -0.92 27.71 4.80
CA LEU A 116 -1.05 26.27 4.56
C LEU A 116 -1.93 25.54 5.61
N GLY A 117 -2.34 26.24 6.68
CA GLY A 117 -3.15 25.65 7.76
C GLY A 117 -4.48 25.08 7.26
N ALA A 118 -4.76 23.82 7.63
CA ALA A 118 -5.95 23.05 7.25
C ALA A 118 -6.17 22.79 5.75
N LYS A 119 -5.17 23.03 4.90
CA LYS A 119 -5.25 22.71 3.46
C LYS A 119 -4.72 21.31 3.17
N LEU A 120 -5.38 20.61 2.25
CA LEU A 120 -4.98 19.30 1.75
C LEU A 120 -4.19 19.46 0.47
N TRP A 121 -3.07 18.75 0.32
CA TRP A 121 -2.23 18.93 -0.87
C TRP A 121 -2.54 17.83 -1.88
N SER A 122 -2.69 18.24 -3.12
CA SER A 122 -2.77 17.32 -4.24
C SER A 122 -1.65 17.60 -5.23
N CYS A 123 -0.91 16.57 -5.60
CA CYS A 123 0.06 16.66 -6.68
C CYS A 123 -0.63 16.18 -7.95
N ALA A 124 -0.93 17.09 -8.87
CA ALA A 124 -1.47 16.74 -10.17
C ALA A 124 -0.31 16.43 -11.11
N SER A 125 0.29 15.25 -10.98
CA SER A 125 1.10 14.73 -12.07
C SER A 125 0.16 14.16 -13.13
N ALA A 126 0.38 14.48 -14.40
CA ALA A 126 -0.30 13.89 -15.55
C ALA A 126 -0.11 12.36 -15.68
N MET A 127 0.51 11.69 -14.71
CA MET A 127 0.45 10.26 -14.53
C MET A 127 -0.12 9.95 -13.15
N ARG A 128 -1.25 9.23 -13.16
CA ARG A 128 -1.78 8.41 -12.06
C ARG A 128 -0.66 8.05 -11.07
N THR A 129 -0.70 8.55 -9.83
CA THR A 129 -0.42 7.86 -8.55
C THR A 129 -0.15 8.88 -7.41
N ALA A 130 -0.77 8.60 -6.25
CA ALA A 130 -0.48 9.06 -4.88
C ALA A 130 -0.44 10.57 -4.55
N CYS A 131 -1.46 11.02 -3.81
CA CYS A 131 -1.35 12.17 -2.91
C CYS A 131 -1.14 11.64 -1.49
N SER A 132 0.03 11.86 -0.92
CA SER A 132 0.31 11.58 0.48
C SER A 132 -0.38 12.63 1.35
N LEU A 133 -1.27 12.18 2.23
CA LEU A 133 -1.78 12.97 3.35
C LEU A 133 -0.79 12.77 4.49
N SER A 134 -0.07 13.82 4.87
CA SER A 134 0.74 13.85 6.08
C SER A 134 -0.16 14.12 7.28
N PRO A 135 -0.29 13.20 8.26
CA PRO A 135 -0.71 13.58 9.59
C PRO A 135 0.54 13.93 10.41
N THR A 136 0.43 14.99 11.20
CA THR A 136 1.35 15.30 12.30
C THR A 136 1.64 14.05 13.14
N PRO A 137 2.88 13.86 13.64
CA PRO A 137 3.25 12.65 14.36
C PRO A 137 2.44 12.56 15.67
N SER A 138 1.63 11.52 15.82
CA SER A 138 1.08 11.10 17.11
C SER A 138 1.79 9.80 17.52
N PRO A 139 2.23 9.66 18.79
CA PRO A 139 3.24 8.67 19.18
C PRO A 139 2.74 7.23 19.39
N ASN A 140 1.51 6.89 19.01
CA ASN A 140 0.93 5.56 19.30
C ASN A 140 0.71 4.74 18.02
N ILE A 141 1.80 4.23 17.44
CA ILE A 141 1.75 3.01 16.63
C ILE A 141 1.87 1.84 17.61
N LEU A 142 0.73 1.25 17.98
CA LEU A 142 0.71 0.01 18.76
C LEU A 142 1.19 -1.13 17.85
N THR A 143 2.47 -1.47 17.95
CA THR A 143 3.02 -2.74 17.51
C THR A 143 2.41 -3.85 18.37
N ARG A 144 1.44 -4.59 17.84
CA ARG A 144 1.01 -5.84 18.50
C ARG A 144 1.98 -6.94 18.09
N PRO A 145 2.71 -7.57 19.03
CA PRO A 145 3.40 -8.81 18.74
C PRO A 145 2.36 -9.92 18.47
N LEU A 146 2.61 -10.77 17.48
CA LEU A 146 1.83 -12.00 17.29
C LEU A 146 2.12 -12.96 18.47
N PRO A 147 1.11 -13.67 18.98
CA PRO A 147 1.33 -14.74 19.94
C PRO A 147 2.03 -15.93 19.27
N ALA A 148 2.88 -16.59 20.05
CA ALA A 148 3.71 -17.76 19.71
C ALA A 148 2.89 -18.98 19.26
#